data_AF-A0A2V5IAE2-F1
#
_entry.id   AF-A0A2V5IAE2-F1
#
_cell.length_a   1.000
_cell.length_b   1.000
_cell.length_c   1.000
_cell.angle_alpha   90.00
_cell.angle_beta   90.00
_cell.angle_gamma   90.00
#
_symmetry.space_group_name_H-M   'P 1'
#
loop_
_entity.id
_entity.type
_entity.pdbx_description
1 polymer ?
#
loop_
_entity_poly.entity_id
_entity_poly.type
_entity_poly.pdbx_seq_one_letter_code
_entity_poly.pdbx_strand_id
1 'polypeptide(L)'
;MALSPIPSEHDYQRSSPSMDWSDQSPVASPDCFPANPSSTPLDLLDTWYPQYLRCTQYFLEQGQFSPAVLSLAAFLNIRLPCQRLRRYIRRLVVTGHDSPEVLQAFFGAGWAGGVGCVVQQERQTYLFTAKSSGWAATKAAYDLAPDEQTPFLRPLRAPAEAELRLAESRWKEEEEEADAEEPWLAAYIDLHAGRETQVVIYSSAEATASTTIDIDIDHPPRPRSHTNAPPSPETGADRLSLLHPRHPHPQTIRRQLLALFQHIHTRLLPAYTAHLAATATATATATAKDHQLAPPPPQAFLIGNLHTGLLALLFAVPPHHQNHAGAGLDVERQEWGKAYTSGSAAFVPGIKVHRYDRAPYVKYLFGREVVCSGAAAAPAGFRFHTREGRRGVQPEHFALVRSRTVIPRSDATLAMLPGAAVYVQQQQQHAGTVGAGEEDAEDPVAWAFLGPDGSLATLHVEAAYRGHGLAGRVAREAMRRGMVEDGRWWTGEDDTETSMLVHTNVAMGNGASRRVMEKLGGRVGWTVTWTVVEML
;
A
#
# COMPACT_ATOMS: atom_id res chain seq x y z
N MET A 1 -26.72 17.46 -64.61
CA MET A 1 -27.73 17.36 -63.54
C MET A 1 -26.97 17.27 -62.23
N ALA A 2 -26.50 18.38 -61.68
CA ALA A 2 -27.22 19.28 -60.75
C ALA A 2 -27.51 18.57 -59.41
N LEU A 3 -26.56 18.72 -58.47
CA LEU A 3 -26.63 18.34 -57.06
C LEU A 3 -27.63 19.26 -56.34
N SER A 4 -28.52 18.68 -55.53
CA SER A 4 -29.42 19.44 -54.65
C SER A 4 -28.65 20.06 -53.47
N PRO A 5 -29.06 21.24 -52.95
CA PRO A 5 -28.27 21.99 -51.98
C PRO A 5 -28.46 21.49 -50.55
N ILE A 6 -27.38 21.62 -49.78
CA ILE A 6 -27.28 21.40 -48.34
C ILE A 6 -28.07 22.51 -47.61
N PRO A 7 -28.84 22.22 -46.54
CA PRO A 7 -29.53 23.24 -45.77
C PRO A 7 -28.51 24.14 -45.03
N SER A 8 -28.81 25.44 -44.93
CA SER A 8 -27.92 26.45 -44.34
C SER A 8 -27.87 26.38 -42.81
N GLU A 9 -26.76 26.85 -42.24
CA GLU A 9 -26.38 26.86 -40.81
C GLU A 9 -27.42 27.46 -39.83
N HIS A 10 -28.48 28.10 -40.31
CA HIS A 10 -29.44 28.80 -39.45
C HIS A 10 -30.43 27.87 -38.72
N ASP A 11 -30.58 26.61 -39.15
CA ASP A 11 -31.55 25.69 -38.54
C ASP A 11 -31.01 24.89 -37.33
N TYR A 12 -29.69 24.91 -37.07
CA TYR A 12 -29.09 24.18 -35.94
C TYR A 12 -28.98 24.98 -34.63
N GLN A 13 -29.25 26.29 -34.66
CA GLN A 13 -28.99 27.18 -33.51
C GLN A 13 -30.12 27.33 -32.48
N ARG A 14 -31.24 26.59 -32.59
CA ARG A 14 -32.40 26.79 -31.68
C ARG A 14 -32.57 25.80 -30.51
N SER A 15 -31.62 24.92 -30.25
CA SER A 15 -31.74 24.04 -29.07
C SER A 15 -30.39 23.55 -28.53
N SER A 16 -29.56 24.48 -28.07
CA SER A 16 -28.48 24.21 -27.12
C SER A 16 -28.43 25.36 -26.12
N PRO A 17 -28.62 25.12 -24.81
CA PRO A 17 -28.40 26.19 -23.83
C PRO A 17 -26.91 26.52 -23.84
N SER A 18 -26.56 27.75 -24.18
CA SER A 18 -25.19 28.25 -24.03
C SER A 18 -24.86 28.28 -22.54
N MET A 19 -24.10 27.29 -22.06
CA MET A 19 -23.53 27.32 -20.72
C MET A 19 -22.36 28.31 -20.71
N ASP A 20 -22.53 29.41 -19.99
CA ASP A 20 -21.46 30.37 -19.72
C ASP A 20 -20.65 29.90 -18.51
N TRP A 21 -19.45 29.36 -18.76
CA TRP A 21 -18.52 28.91 -17.72
C TRP A 21 -17.83 30.07 -16.96
N SER A 22 -18.19 31.31 -17.31
CA SER A 22 -17.67 32.56 -16.74
C SER A 22 -18.50 33.08 -15.54
N ASP A 23 -19.59 32.40 -15.18
CA ASP A 23 -20.43 32.79 -14.04
C ASP A 23 -19.59 32.87 -12.74
N GLN A 24 -19.79 33.97 -12.01
CA GLN A 24 -19.06 34.38 -10.81
C GLN A 24 -19.78 34.00 -9.52
N SER A 25 -20.86 33.22 -9.62
CA SER A 25 -21.65 32.78 -8.48
C SER A 25 -20.79 31.92 -7.51
N PRO A 26 -20.87 32.15 -6.19
CA PRO A 26 -20.14 31.34 -5.21
C PRO A 26 -20.60 29.89 -5.30
N VAL A 27 -19.68 28.95 -5.12
CA VAL A 27 -20.03 27.53 -4.93
C VAL A 27 -20.87 27.49 -3.65
N ALA A 28 -22.15 27.14 -3.77
CA ALA A 28 -22.99 26.96 -2.60
C ALA A 28 -22.29 25.97 -1.66
N SER A 29 -21.93 26.40 -0.45
CA SER A 29 -21.44 25.49 0.58
C SER A 29 -22.57 24.53 0.92
N PRO A 30 -22.49 23.24 0.55
CA PRO A 30 -23.41 22.29 1.17
C PRO A 30 -23.04 22.22 2.64
N ASP A 31 -24.02 22.32 3.53
CA ASP A 31 -23.88 21.99 4.95
C ASP A 31 -23.55 20.49 5.07
N CYS A 32 -22.31 20.11 4.79
CA CYS A 32 -21.82 18.75 4.95
C CYS A 32 -21.30 18.52 6.38
N PHE A 33 -21.16 19.59 7.17
CA PHE A 33 -20.76 19.54 8.56
C PHE A 33 -21.73 20.39 9.40
N PRO A 34 -22.40 19.83 10.42
CA PRO A 34 -23.05 20.66 11.42
C PRO A 34 -21.97 21.51 12.10
N ALA A 35 -22.24 22.82 12.28
CA ALA A 35 -21.35 23.80 12.91
C ALA A 35 -21.07 23.53 14.42
N ASN A 36 -21.26 22.30 14.89
CA ASN A 36 -21.10 21.88 16.28
C ASN A 36 -20.25 20.59 16.35
N PRO A 37 -19.06 20.61 16.97
CA PRO A 37 -18.23 19.42 17.19
C PRO A 37 -18.80 18.45 18.27
N SER A 38 -20.06 18.60 18.68
CA SER A 38 -20.71 17.81 19.74
C SER A 38 -21.80 16.85 19.24
N SER A 39 -22.03 16.73 17.93
CA SER A 39 -22.92 15.71 17.38
C SER A 39 -22.12 14.62 16.67
N THR A 40 -22.15 13.42 17.26
CA THR A 40 -21.91 12.07 16.69
C THR A 40 -20.95 11.93 15.49
N PRO A 41 -19.94 11.02 15.56
CA PRO A 41 -19.08 10.73 14.41
C PRO A 41 -19.94 10.39 13.20
N LEU A 42 -19.77 11.13 12.11
CA LEU A 42 -20.40 10.85 10.81
C LEU A 42 -20.20 9.36 10.49
N ASP A 43 -21.29 8.68 10.16
CA ASP A 43 -21.28 7.27 9.77
C ASP A 43 -20.76 7.16 8.33
N LEU A 44 -19.43 7.30 8.19
CA LEU A 44 -18.69 7.42 6.93
C LEU A 44 -18.95 6.25 5.97
N LEU A 45 -19.20 5.05 6.51
CA LEU A 45 -19.40 3.83 5.73
C LEU A 45 -20.84 3.72 5.20
N ASP A 46 -21.84 4.10 6.00
CA ASP A 46 -23.25 3.88 5.64
C ASP A 46 -23.88 5.08 4.90
N THR A 47 -23.33 6.29 5.02
CA THR A 47 -23.96 7.51 4.47
C THR A 47 -23.20 8.17 3.33
N TRP A 48 -21.88 8.35 3.46
CA TRP A 48 -21.06 9.06 2.48
C TRP A 48 -20.55 8.13 1.35
N TYR A 49 -19.99 6.98 1.70
CA TYR A 49 -19.36 6.08 0.72
C TYR A 49 -20.30 5.63 -0.42
N PRO A 50 -21.59 5.29 -0.18
CA PRO A 50 -22.52 4.99 -1.26
C PRO A 50 -22.75 6.15 -2.24
N GLN A 51 -22.72 7.39 -1.75
CA GLN A 51 -22.89 8.59 -2.59
C GLN A 51 -21.63 8.89 -3.40
N TYR A 52 -20.45 8.70 -2.79
CA TYR A 52 -19.17 8.75 -3.49
C TYR A 52 -19.08 7.73 -4.62
N LEU A 53 -19.52 6.47 -4.38
CA LEU A 53 -19.57 5.44 -5.41
C LEU A 53 -20.50 5.81 -6.56
N ARG A 54 -21.68 6.39 -6.28
CA ARG A 54 -22.60 6.87 -7.32
C ARG A 54 -21.97 7.97 -8.18
N CYS A 55 -21.24 8.91 -7.58
CA CYS A 55 -20.50 9.95 -8.31
C CYS A 55 -19.42 9.34 -9.21
N THR A 56 -18.69 8.35 -8.68
CA THR A 56 -17.67 7.61 -9.42
C THR A 56 -18.28 6.88 -10.62
N GLN A 57 -19.37 6.14 -10.39
CA GLN A 57 -20.09 5.42 -11.44
C GLN A 57 -20.62 6.37 -12.51
N TYR A 58 -21.28 7.46 -12.11
CA TYR A 58 -21.79 8.46 -13.06
C TYR A 58 -20.67 9.04 -13.92
N PHE A 59 -19.55 9.43 -13.31
CA PHE A 59 -18.41 9.98 -14.06
C PHE A 59 -17.89 8.96 -15.08
N LEU A 60 -17.76 7.69 -14.68
CA LEU A 60 -17.25 6.59 -15.51
C LEU A 60 -18.19 6.22 -16.66
N GLU A 61 -19.49 6.23 -16.44
CA GLU A 61 -20.48 5.75 -17.41
C GLU A 61 -21.05 6.87 -18.29
N GLN A 62 -21.10 8.11 -17.79
CA GLN A 62 -21.84 9.21 -18.41
C GLN A 62 -21.01 10.50 -18.49
N GLY A 63 -20.51 10.99 -17.35
CA GLY A 63 -19.88 12.31 -17.24
C GLY A 63 -18.73 12.51 -18.22
N GLN A 64 -17.77 11.58 -18.24
CA GLN A 64 -16.57 11.68 -19.08
C GLN A 64 -16.82 11.61 -20.60
N PHE A 65 -18.02 11.19 -21.03
CA PHE A 65 -18.37 11.09 -22.45
C PHE A 65 -19.22 12.27 -22.94
N SER A 66 -19.64 13.17 -22.04
CA SER A 66 -20.42 14.32 -22.44
C SER A 66 -19.57 15.33 -23.23
N PRO A 67 -20.09 15.98 -24.30
CA PRO A 67 -19.33 16.95 -25.08
C PRO A 67 -18.78 18.12 -24.26
N ALA A 68 -19.53 18.56 -23.24
CA ALA A 68 -19.11 19.62 -22.33
C ALA A 68 -17.88 19.23 -21.50
N VAL A 69 -17.91 18.03 -20.90
CA VAL A 69 -16.79 17.50 -20.11
C VAL A 69 -15.59 17.20 -20.99
N LEU A 70 -15.76 16.63 -22.18
CA LEU A 70 -14.67 16.38 -23.13
C LEU A 70 -13.97 17.69 -23.55
N SER A 71 -14.75 18.72 -23.86
CA SER A 71 -14.22 20.03 -24.26
C SER A 71 -13.47 20.71 -23.12
N LEU A 72 -14.05 20.71 -21.91
CA LEU A 72 -13.41 21.29 -20.74
C LEU A 72 -12.17 20.48 -20.34
N ALA A 73 -12.23 19.16 -20.42
CA ALA A 73 -11.10 18.29 -20.12
C ALA A 73 -9.92 18.56 -21.08
N ALA A 74 -10.18 18.66 -22.38
CA ALA A 74 -9.15 19.04 -23.36
C ALA A 74 -8.54 20.42 -23.05
N PHE A 75 -9.38 21.41 -22.72
CA PHE A 75 -8.93 22.75 -22.37
C PHE A 75 -8.07 22.78 -21.09
N LEU A 76 -8.45 22.00 -20.08
CA LEU A 76 -7.75 21.93 -18.80
C LEU A 76 -6.60 20.92 -18.79
N ASN A 77 -6.23 20.36 -19.95
CA ASN A 77 -5.23 19.30 -20.09
C ASN A 77 -5.48 18.10 -19.16
N ILE A 78 -6.73 17.63 -19.18
CA ILE A 78 -7.22 16.46 -18.45
C ILE A 78 -7.34 15.30 -19.46
N ARG A 79 -6.72 14.15 -19.17
CA ARG A 79 -6.86 12.95 -20.01
C ARG A 79 -8.11 12.15 -19.62
N LEU A 80 -8.90 11.82 -20.64
CA LEU A 80 -10.06 10.93 -20.57
C LEU A 80 -9.85 9.75 -21.56
N PRO A 81 -10.37 8.54 -21.30
CA PRO A 81 -11.07 8.13 -20.08
C PRO A 81 -10.09 7.84 -18.93
N CYS A 82 -10.42 8.20 -17.69
CA CYS A 82 -9.60 7.83 -16.53
C CYS A 82 -10.47 7.55 -15.30
N GLN A 83 -10.04 6.64 -14.45
CA GLN A 83 -10.85 6.15 -13.31
C GLN A 83 -10.64 6.94 -12.01
N ARG A 84 -9.97 8.10 -12.06
CA ARG A 84 -9.37 8.72 -10.86
C ARG A 84 -9.98 10.08 -10.56
N LEU A 85 -11.14 10.09 -9.89
CA LEU A 85 -11.95 11.28 -9.62
C LEU A 85 -11.19 12.42 -8.92
N ARG A 86 -10.31 12.09 -7.97
CA ARG A 86 -9.54 13.10 -7.21
C ARG A 86 -8.73 14.00 -8.14
N ARG A 87 -8.06 13.45 -9.16
CA ARG A 87 -7.25 14.24 -10.14
C ARG A 87 -8.07 15.33 -10.82
N TYR A 88 -9.29 15.01 -11.22
CA TYR A 88 -10.18 15.97 -11.86
C TYR A 88 -10.59 17.06 -10.89
N ILE A 89 -10.94 16.69 -9.66
CA ILE A 89 -11.27 17.66 -8.61
C ILE A 89 -10.08 18.62 -8.38
N ARG A 90 -8.85 18.11 -8.26
CA ARG A 90 -7.64 18.95 -8.13
C ARG A 90 -7.50 19.90 -9.31
N ARG A 91 -7.64 19.41 -10.55
CA ARG A 91 -7.51 20.23 -11.77
C ARG A 91 -8.63 21.27 -11.90
N LEU A 92 -9.87 20.90 -11.57
CA LEU A 92 -11.01 21.81 -11.58
C LEU A 92 -10.79 22.90 -10.53
N VAL A 93 -10.47 22.56 -9.28
CA VAL A 93 -10.24 23.54 -8.20
C VAL A 93 -9.08 24.50 -8.55
N VAL A 94 -7.92 23.97 -8.93
CA VAL A 94 -6.71 24.78 -9.13
C VAL A 94 -6.81 25.72 -10.35
N THR A 95 -7.57 25.33 -11.36
CA THR A 95 -7.87 26.17 -12.54
C THR A 95 -9.13 27.02 -12.35
N GLY A 96 -9.80 26.88 -11.21
CA GLY A 96 -11.04 27.56 -10.85
C GLY A 96 -12.25 27.15 -11.68
N HIS A 97 -12.40 25.88 -12.08
CA HIS A 97 -13.57 25.33 -12.79
C HIS A 97 -14.36 24.36 -11.90
N ASP A 98 -14.50 24.66 -10.61
CA ASP A 98 -15.21 23.85 -9.62
C ASP A 98 -16.61 24.41 -9.30
N SER A 99 -17.29 25.02 -10.28
CA SER A 99 -18.66 25.51 -10.10
C SER A 99 -19.66 24.35 -9.93
N PRO A 100 -20.80 24.55 -9.26
CA PRO A 100 -21.83 23.52 -9.10
C PRO A 100 -22.26 22.86 -10.42
N GLU A 101 -22.33 23.64 -11.50
CA GLU A 101 -22.70 23.18 -12.84
C GLU A 101 -21.61 22.28 -13.44
N VAL A 102 -20.34 22.66 -13.29
CA VAL A 102 -19.22 21.82 -13.72
C VAL A 102 -19.17 20.52 -12.91
N LEU A 103 -19.31 20.62 -11.58
CA LEU A 103 -19.28 19.46 -10.69
C LEU A 103 -20.45 18.51 -10.96
N GLN A 104 -21.63 19.04 -11.26
CA GLN A 104 -22.78 18.24 -11.70
C GLN A 104 -22.54 17.60 -13.07
N ALA A 105 -21.93 18.30 -14.02
CA ALA A 105 -21.62 17.75 -15.35
C ALA A 105 -20.61 16.59 -15.25
N PHE A 106 -19.60 16.70 -14.38
CA PHE A 106 -18.62 15.65 -14.13
C PHE A 106 -19.20 14.50 -13.29
N PHE A 107 -19.82 14.78 -12.16
CA PHE A 107 -20.08 13.80 -11.10
C PHE A 107 -21.57 13.50 -10.85
N GLY A 108 -22.47 14.16 -11.59
CA GLY A 108 -23.91 13.94 -11.52
C GLY A 108 -24.60 14.76 -10.43
N ALA A 109 -25.94 14.67 -10.37
CA ALA A 109 -26.76 15.49 -9.47
C ALA A 109 -26.48 15.26 -7.97
N GLY A 110 -25.93 14.10 -7.60
CA GLY A 110 -25.58 13.75 -6.22
C GLY A 110 -24.19 14.21 -5.77
N TRP A 111 -23.48 15.04 -6.57
CA TRP A 111 -22.08 15.37 -6.32
C TRP A 111 -21.84 15.97 -4.93
N ALA A 112 -22.77 16.79 -4.42
CA ALA A 112 -22.61 17.50 -3.16
C ALA A 112 -22.43 16.56 -1.96
N GLY A 113 -23.21 15.47 -1.89
CA GLY A 113 -23.11 14.48 -0.81
C GLY A 113 -22.09 13.36 -1.07
N GLY A 114 -21.56 13.27 -2.29
CA GLY A 114 -20.49 12.33 -2.66
C GLY A 114 -19.10 12.99 -2.67
N VAL A 115 -18.78 13.72 -3.73
CA VAL A 115 -17.46 14.36 -3.90
C VAL A 115 -17.35 15.74 -3.28
N GLY A 116 -18.45 16.32 -2.78
CA GLY A 116 -18.45 17.70 -2.24
C GLY A 116 -17.44 17.94 -1.12
N CYS A 117 -17.29 17.01 -0.18
CA CYS A 117 -16.27 17.10 0.87
C CYS A 117 -14.84 17.05 0.32
N VAL A 118 -14.61 16.26 -0.75
CA VAL A 118 -13.31 16.16 -1.42
C VAL A 118 -12.99 17.47 -2.16
N VAL A 119 -13.98 18.09 -2.81
CA VAL A 119 -13.84 19.42 -3.44
C VAL A 119 -13.52 20.47 -2.39
N GLN A 120 -14.25 20.49 -1.27
CA GLN A 120 -14.05 21.44 -0.19
C GLN A 120 -12.67 21.30 0.46
N GLN A 121 -12.23 20.06 0.72
CA GLN A 121 -10.90 19.78 1.23
C GLN A 121 -9.82 20.27 0.26
N GLU A 122 -9.97 19.99 -1.03
CA GLU A 122 -8.98 20.41 -2.04
C GLU A 122 -8.92 21.94 -2.18
N ARG A 123 -10.06 22.65 -2.09
CA ARG A 123 -10.09 24.13 -2.07
C ARG A 123 -9.29 24.69 -0.89
N GLN A 124 -9.45 24.10 0.30
CA GLN A 124 -8.67 24.48 1.48
C GLN A 124 -7.17 24.21 1.28
N THR A 125 -6.81 23.03 0.80
CA THR A 125 -5.42 22.65 0.51
C THR A 125 -4.77 23.57 -0.52
N TYR A 126 -5.50 23.93 -1.59
CA TYR A 126 -5.02 24.85 -2.61
C TYR A 126 -4.79 26.26 -2.05
N LEU A 127 -5.74 26.77 -1.27
CA LEU A 127 -5.62 28.07 -0.60
C LEU A 127 -4.39 28.11 0.32
N PHE A 128 -4.15 27.04 1.09
CA PHE A 128 -2.98 26.92 1.95
C PHE A 128 -1.68 26.90 1.15
N THR A 129 -1.60 26.07 0.12
CA THR A 129 -0.39 25.91 -0.70
C THR A 129 -0.02 27.23 -1.39
N ALA A 130 -1.02 27.90 -1.98
CA ALA A 130 -0.85 29.18 -2.66
C ALA A 130 -0.39 30.29 -1.71
N LYS A 131 -0.92 30.34 -0.48
CA LYS A 131 -0.56 31.35 0.53
C LYS A 131 0.83 31.11 1.14
N SER A 132 1.16 29.87 1.45
CA SER A 132 2.39 29.52 2.19
C SER A 132 3.63 29.42 1.29
N SER A 133 3.49 28.82 0.12
CA SER A 133 4.63 28.37 -0.71
C SER A 133 4.83 29.21 -1.97
N GLY A 134 3.87 30.11 -2.27
CA GLY A 134 3.87 30.93 -3.48
C GLY A 134 3.46 30.16 -4.75
N TRP A 135 3.18 30.89 -5.82
CA TRP A 135 2.56 30.36 -7.04
C TRP A 135 3.40 29.32 -7.79
N ALA A 136 4.74 29.47 -7.81
CA ALA A 136 5.61 28.55 -8.54
C ALA A 136 5.69 27.16 -7.89
N ALA A 137 5.87 27.11 -6.57
CA ALA A 137 5.86 25.86 -5.81
C ALA A 137 4.47 25.21 -5.82
N THR A 138 3.42 26.03 -5.71
CA THR A 138 2.03 25.56 -5.86
C THR A 138 1.81 24.92 -7.22
N LYS A 139 2.31 25.51 -8.30
CA LYS A 139 2.15 24.91 -9.64
C LYS A 139 2.85 23.56 -9.72
N ALA A 140 4.08 23.47 -9.21
CA ALA A 140 4.82 22.21 -9.19
C ALA A 140 4.08 21.11 -8.42
N ALA A 141 3.43 21.43 -7.31
CA ALA A 141 2.64 20.48 -6.52
C ALA A 141 1.35 19.99 -7.21
N TYR A 142 0.88 20.69 -8.24
CA TYR A 142 -0.34 20.35 -8.99
C TYR A 142 -0.04 19.85 -10.42
N ASP A 143 1.23 19.78 -10.83
CA ASP A 143 1.64 19.17 -12.10
C ASP A 143 1.77 17.65 -11.91
N LEU A 144 1.02 16.85 -12.68
CA LEU A 144 0.87 15.40 -12.46
C LEU A 144 1.92 14.55 -13.21
N ALA A 145 2.31 14.97 -14.41
CA ALA A 145 3.26 14.30 -15.30
C ALA A 145 3.78 15.29 -16.36
N PRO A 146 4.89 15.01 -17.09
CA PRO A 146 5.41 15.91 -18.14
C PRO A 146 4.38 16.26 -19.23
N ASP A 147 3.44 15.36 -19.50
CA ASP A 147 2.39 15.48 -20.52
C ASP A 147 1.02 15.93 -19.96
N GLU A 148 0.82 15.88 -18.64
CA GLU A 148 -0.42 16.32 -17.95
C GLU A 148 -0.17 17.53 -17.04
N GLN A 149 0.60 18.52 -17.50
CA GLN A 149 0.83 19.74 -16.73
C GLN A 149 -0.46 20.53 -16.54
N THR A 150 -0.61 21.13 -15.35
CA THR A 150 -1.66 22.10 -15.08
C THR A 150 -1.42 23.33 -15.94
N PRO A 151 -2.34 23.68 -16.87
CA PRO A 151 -2.06 24.68 -17.90
C PRO A 151 -1.85 26.07 -17.32
N PHE A 152 -2.57 26.39 -16.24
CA PHE A 152 -2.45 27.63 -15.48
C PHE A 152 -3.06 27.45 -14.09
N LEU A 153 -2.68 28.31 -13.16
CA LEU A 153 -3.32 28.41 -11.85
C LEU A 153 -4.24 29.64 -11.84
N ARG A 154 -5.36 29.56 -11.10
CA ARG A 154 -6.21 30.72 -10.82
C ARG A 154 -6.40 30.91 -9.32
N PRO A 155 -6.45 32.14 -8.81
CA PRO A 155 -6.96 32.41 -7.48
C PRO A 155 -8.34 31.78 -7.29
N LEU A 156 -8.57 31.26 -6.09
CA LEU A 156 -9.81 30.60 -5.73
C LEU A 156 -11.00 31.57 -5.96
N ARG A 157 -12.02 31.12 -6.70
CA ARG A 157 -13.18 31.97 -7.03
C ARG A 157 -14.03 32.18 -5.77
N ALA A 158 -14.25 33.45 -5.42
CA ALA A 158 -15.14 33.92 -4.35
C ALA A 158 -15.19 32.99 -3.12
N PRO A 159 -14.05 32.79 -2.42
CA PRO A 159 -14.05 31.95 -1.22
C PRO A 159 -15.03 32.54 -0.21
N ALA A 160 -15.94 31.71 0.29
CA ALA A 160 -16.91 32.17 1.27
C ALA A 160 -16.16 32.64 2.53
N GLU A 161 -16.63 33.68 3.22
CA GLU A 161 -15.94 34.15 4.42
C GLU A 161 -15.87 33.05 5.51
N ALA A 162 -16.86 32.15 5.53
CA ALA A 162 -16.82 30.94 6.34
C ALA A 162 -15.71 29.96 5.92
N GLU A 163 -15.42 29.83 4.62
CA GLU A 163 -14.35 28.99 4.08
C GLU A 163 -12.97 29.55 4.47
N LEU A 164 -12.81 30.88 4.43
CA LEU A 164 -11.59 31.56 4.88
C LEU A 164 -11.38 31.41 6.39
N ARG A 165 -12.43 31.62 7.20
CA ARG A 165 -12.35 31.45 8.66
C ARG A 165 -12.09 30.00 9.07
N LEU A 166 -12.70 29.03 8.39
CA LEU A 166 -12.44 27.61 8.61
C LEU A 166 -11.00 27.23 8.22
N ALA A 167 -10.50 27.76 7.11
CA ALA A 167 -9.09 27.56 6.74
C ALA A 167 -8.15 28.17 7.78
N GLU A 168 -8.44 29.38 8.26
CA GLU A 168 -7.63 30.06 9.30
C GLU A 168 -7.73 29.41 10.69
N SER A 169 -8.89 28.91 11.10
CA SER A 169 -9.04 28.18 12.36
C SER A 169 -8.33 26.83 12.28
N ARG A 170 -8.48 26.12 11.15
CA ARG A 170 -7.75 24.89 10.88
C ARG A 170 -6.24 25.12 10.84
N TRP A 171 -5.75 26.28 10.39
CA TRP A 171 -4.32 26.61 10.49
C TRP A 171 -3.83 26.76 11.92
N LYS A 172 -4.62 27.38 12.80
CA LYS A 172 -4.28 27.50 14.22
C LYS A 172 -4.32 26.15 14.92
N GLU A 173 -5.34 25.34 14.59
CA GLU A 173 -5.47 23.98 15.10
C GLU A 173 -4.36 23.08 14.56
N GLU A 174 -4.03 23.10 13.26
CA GLU A 174 -2.93 22.31 12.68
C GLU A 174 -1.55 22.73 13.22
N GLU A 175 -1.31 24.02 13.51
CA GLU A 175 -0.08 24.48 14.19
C GLU A 175 -0.02 24.03 15.67
N GLU A 176 -1.15 24.01 16.40
CA GLU A 176 -1.23 23.55 17.79
C GLU A 176 -1.29 22.00 17.93
N GLU A 177 -1.88 21.30 16.95
CA GLU A 177 -2.10 19.85 16.90
C GLU A 177 -0.88 19.11 16.33
N ALA A 178 -0.07 19.75 15.48
CA ALA A 178 1.24 19.22 15.06
C ALA A 178 2.19 18.99 16.25
N ASP A 179 2.01 19.70 17.36
CA ASP A 179 2.75 19.51 18.61
C ASP A 179 2.10 18.46 19.55
N ALA A 180 0.90 17.94 19.22
CA ALA A 180 0.08 17.07 20.07
C ALA A 180 -0.59 15.88 19.35
N GLU A 181 -0.03 15.39 18.22
CA GLU A 181 -0.65 14.31 17.44
C GLU A 181 -0.74 12.99 18.26
N GLU A 182 -1.95 12.63 18.70
CA GLU A 182 -2.20 11.35 19.38
C GLU A 182 -1.82 10.18 18.46
N PRO A 183 -1.30 9.05 19.00
CA PRO A 183 -0.92 7.94 18.15
C PRO A 183 -2.16 7.34 17.48
N TRP A 184 -2.05 7.04 16.19
CA TRP A 184 -3.12 6.38 15.44
C TRP A 184 -2.72 4.96 15.03
N LEU A 185 -3.75 4.16 14.76
CA LEU A 185 -3.63 2.81 14.24
C LEU A 185 -4.65 2.63 13.11
N ALA A 186 -4.20 2.15 11.97
CA ALA A 186 -5.02 1.77 10.84
C ALA A 186 -4.84 0.27 10.56
N ALA A 187 -5.91 -0.44 10.23
CA ALA A 187 -5.84 -1.87 9.92
C ALA A 187 -6.71 -2.24 8.71
N TYR A 188 -6.14 -3.05 7.82
CA TYR A 188 -6.88 -3.74 6.78
C TYR A 188 -7.13 -5.18 7.24
N ILE A 189 -8.39 -5.62 7.17
CA ILE A 189 -8.83 -6.91 7.70
C ILE A 189 -9.61 -7.66 6.62
N ASP A 190 -9.11 -8.85 6.27
CA ASP A 190 -9.80 -9.83 5.44
C ASP A 190 -9.59 -11.23 6.05
N LEU A 191 -10.54 -11.67 6.89
CA LEU A 191 -10.46 -13.00 7.49
C LEU A 191 -10.60 -14.13 6.44
N HIS A 192 -11.23 -13.86 5.30
CA HIS A 192 -11.44 -14.83 4.23
C HIS A 192 -10.20 -15.07 3.36
N ALA A 193 -9.13 -14.29 3.57
CA ALA A 193 -7.80 -14.57 3.04
C ALA A 193 -7.24 -15.94 3.54
N GLY A 194 -7.87 -16.54 4.54
CA GLY A 194 -7.68 -17.92 4.94
C GLY A 194 -6.28 -18.19 5.51
N ARG A 195 -5.41 -18.82 4.71
CA ARG A 195 -4.02 -19.12 5.10
C ARG A 195 -3.07 -17.96 4.88
N GLU A 196 -3.49 -16.98 4.10
CA GLU A 196 -2.72 -15.78 3.80
C GLU A 196 -2.84 -14.76 4.93
N THR A 197 -2.15 -13.63 4.82
CA THR A 197 -2.27 -12.52 5.77
C THR A 197 -3.71 -12.05 5.86
N GLN A 198 -4.33 -12.22 7.02
CA GLN A 198 -5.72 -11.80 7.27
C GLN A 198 -5.81 -10.38 7.82
N VAL A 199 -4.75 -9.92 8.50
CA VAL A 199 -4.71 -8.58 9.10
C VAL A 199 -3.38 -7.90 8.78
N VAL A 200 -3.45 -6.68 8.29
CA VAL A 200 -2.32 -5.76 8.13
C VAL A 200 -2.58 -4.55 9.03
N ILE A 201 -1.60 -4.21 9.87
CA ILE A 201 -1.69 -3.11 10.83
C ILE A 201 -0.61 -2.09 10.48
N TYR A 202 -0.99 -0.82 10.53
CA TYR A 202 -0.10 0.33 10.44
C TYR A 202 -0.32 1.20 11.68
N SER A 203 0.76 1.71 12.26
CA SER A 203 0.71 2.67 13.35
C SER A 203 1.65 3.84 13.12
N SER A 204 1.25 5.03 13.56
CA SER A 204 2.11 6.22 13.56
C SER A 204 3.42 6.01 14.34
N ALA A 205 3.44 5.05 15.27
CA ALA A 205 4.60 4.73 16.09
C ALA A 205 5.69 3.91 15.36
N GLU A 206 5.40 3.32 14.20
CA GLU A 206 6.36 2.43 13.51
C GLU A 206 7.58 3.19 12.97
N ALA A 207 7.37 4.36 12.36
CA ALA A 207 8.42 5.11 11.67
C ALA A 207 9.16 6.10 12.58
N THR A 208 8.46 6.75 13.52
CA THR A 208 9.00 7.86 14.33
C THR A 208 9.66 7.42 15.63
N ALA A 209 9.39 6.18 16.08
CA ALA A 209 9.77 5.72 17.42
C ALA A 209 10.57 4.43 17.43
N SER A 210 11.06 3.93 16.30
CA SER A 210 11.84 2.69 16.28
C SER A 210 13.24 2.87 16.84
N THR A 211 13.51 2.29 18.02
CA THR A 211 14.86 2.11 18.56
C THR A 211 15.35 0.71 18.24
N THR A 212 16.60 0.58 17.81
CA THR A 212 17.17 -0.71 17.45
C THR A 212 18.14 -1.20 18.51
N ILE A 213 18.05 -2.47 18.88
CA ILE A 213 19.00 -3.15 19.76
C ILE A 213 19.62 -4.35 19.07
N ASP A 214 20.85 -4.67 19.43
CA ASP A 214 21.55 -5.84 18.92
C ASP A 214 21.06 -7.09 19.67
N ILE A 215 20.70 -8.12 18.92
CA ILE A 215 20.22 -9.39 19.43
C ILE A 215 21.11 -10.53 18.97
N ASP A 216 21.26 -11.53 19.84
CA ASP A 216 21.86 -12.79 19.47
C ASP A 216 20.73 -13.78 19.18
N ILE A 217 20.74 -14.33 17.98
CA ILE A 217 19.80 -15.37 17.55
C ILE A 217 20.67 -16.60 17.32
N ASP A 218 20.33 -17.73 17.94
CA ASP A 218 20.97 -19.01 17.66
C ASP A 218 20.79 -19.38 16.18
N HIS A 219 21.79 -19.03 15.36
CA HIS A 219 21.84 -19.42 13.96
C HIS A 219 22.50 -20.80 13.86
N PRO A 220 22.03 -21.69 12.96
CA PRO A 220 22.86 -22.81 12.55
C PRO A 220 24.21 -22.27 12.04
N PRO A 221 25.34 -22.93 12.36
CA PRO A 221 26.66 -22.39 12.09
C PRO A 221 26.82 -22.04 10.60
N ARG A 222 27.19 -20.78 10.30
CA ARG A 222 27.48 -20.36 8.93
C ARG A 222 28.58 -21.26 8.36
N PRO A 223 28.41 -21.84 7.15
CA PRO A 223 29.49 -22.58 6.51
C PRO A 223 30.69 -21.64 6.36
N ARG A 224 31.84 -22.05 6.91
CA ARG A 224 33.09 -21.30 6.79
C ARG A 224 33.42 -21.18 5.29
N SER A 225 33.46 -19.94 4.80
CA SER A 225 33.95 -19.65 3.46
C SER A 225 35.44 -19.98 3.41
N HIS A 226 35.82 -21.08 2.76
CA HIS A 226 37.20 -21.36 2.39
C HIS A 226 37.58 -20.52 1.17
N THR A 227 37.63 -19.20 1.33
CA THR A 227 38.24 -18.31 0.33
C THR A 227 38.99 -17.21 1.07
N ASN A 228 40.26 -17.00 0.69
CA ASN A 228 41.13 -15.93 1.18
C ASN A 228 40.70 -14.56 0.62
N ALA A 229 39.39 -14.26 0.63
CA ALA A 229 38.89 -12.93 0.32
C ALA A 229 39.01 -12.06 1.57
N PRO A 230 39.39 -10.77 1.44
CA PRO A 230 39.42 -9.86 2.58
C PRO A 230 38.04 -9.82 3.24
N PRO A 231 37.96 -9.71 4.58
CA PRO A 231 36.68 -9.62 5.28
C PRO A 231 35.87 -8.49 4.67
N SER A 232 34.72 -8.85 4.11
CA SER A 232 33.73 -7.88 3.62
C SER A 232 33.31 -7.01 4.80
N PRO A 233 32.99 -5.72 4.58
CA PRO A 233 32.56 -4.85 5.67
C PRO A 233 31.38 -5.51 6.37
N GLU A 234 31.57 -5.73 7.66
CA GLU A 234 30.69 -6.27 8.68
C GLU A 234 29.23 -6.46 8.19
N THR A 235 28.79 -7.72 8.01
CA THR A 235 27.37 -8.01 8.19
C THR A 235 27.03 -7.56 9.60
N GLY A 236 26.42 -6.38 9.74
CA GLY A 236 26.05 -5.80 11.02
C GLY A 236 25.27 -6.81 11.88
N ALA A 237 25.43 -6.68 13.20
CA ALA A 237 24.73 -7.48 14.18
C ALA A 237 23.23 -7.60 13.84
N ASP A 238 22.65 -8.76 14.13
CA ASP A 238 21.20 -8.93 14.00
C ASP A 238 20.52 -8.00 15.01
N ARG A 239 19.44 -7.38 14.55
CA ARG A 239 18.92 -6.16 15.16
C ARG A 239 17.41 -6.21 15.30
N LEU A 240 16.91 -5.89 16.49
CA LEU A 240 15.48 -5.85 16.81
C LEU A 240 15.01 -4.41 16.99
N SER A 241 13.91 -4.05 16.33
CA SER A 241 13.23 -2.76 16.51
C SER A 241 12.22 -2.83 17.64
N LEU A 242 12.38 -1.97 18.64
CA LEU A 242 11.44 -1.74 19.73
C LEU A 242 10.92 -0.30 19.65
N LEU A 243 9.77 -0.03 20.25
CA LEU A 243 9.31 1.35 20.39
C LEU A 243 10.22 2.13 21.36
N HIS A 244 10.40 3.41 21.10
CA HIS A 244 11.31 4.27 21.84
C HIS A 244 10.87 4.34 23.31
N PRO A 245 11.79 4.24 24.29
CA PRO A 245 11.43 4.22 25.71
C PRO A 245 10.68 5.48 26.18
N ARG A 246 10.91 6.61 25.52
CA ARG A 246 10.20 7.88 25.75
C ARG A 246 9.05 8.12 24.78
N HIS A 247 8.53 7.08 24.12
CA HIS A 247 7.32 7.25 23.33
C HIS A 247 6.25 7.84 24.27
N PRO A 248 5.57 8.93 23.89
CA PRO A 248 4.68 9.63 24.81
C PRO A 248 3.42 8.81 25.16
N HIS A 249 3.06 7.83 24.32
CA HIS A 249 1.76 7.15 24.41
C HIS A 249 1.77 5.59 24.26
N PRO A 250 2.71 4.83 24.86
CA PRO A 250 2.78 3.37 24.69
C PRO A 250 1.54 2.64 25.22
N GLN A 251 0.95 3.13 26.32
CA GLN A 251 -0.28 2.55 26.88
C GLN A 251 -1.50 2.82 25.99
N THR A 252 -1.56 3.99 25.35
CA THR A 252 -2.62 4.31 24.38
C THR A 252 -2.57 3.36 23.20
N ILE A 253 -1.39 3.15 22.61
CA ILE A 253 -1.20 2.21 21.48
C ILE A 253 -1.56 0.79 21.89
N ARG A 254 -1.12 0.34 23.07
CA ARG A 254 -1.48 -0.98 23.61
C ARG A 254 -2.99 -1.14 23.74
N ARG A 255 -3.70 -0.12 24.26
CA ARG A 255 -5.16 -0.12 24.36
C ARG A 255 -5.82 -0.15 22.99
N GLN A 256 -5.31 0.59 22.00
CA GLN A 256 -5.81 0.57 20.62
C GLN A 256 -5.65 -0.82 19.98
N LEU A 257 -4.48 -1.47 20.14
CA LEU A 257 -4.24 -2.84 19.67
C LEU A 257 -5.23 -3.83 20.27
N LEU A 258 -5.42 -3.81 21.59
CA LEU A 258 -6.35 -4.70 22.27
C LEU A 258 -7.81 -4.42 21.85
N ALA A 259 -8.19 -3.16 21.69
CA ALA A 259 -9.51 -2.77 21.20
C ALA A 259 -9.76 -3.26 19.76
N LEU A 260 -8.75 -3.16 18.88
CA LEU A 260 -8.81 -3.70 17.53
C LEU A 260 -9.00 -5.23 17.54
N PHE A 261 -8.22 -5.94 18.34
CA PHE A 261 -8.34 -7.40 18.43
C PHE A 261 -9.70 -7.83 18.98
N GLN A 262 -10.21 -7.11 19.98
CA GLN A 262 -11.56 -7.32 20.51
C GLN A 262 -12.63 -7.02 19.45
N HIS A 263 -12.44 -5.99 18.62
CA HIS A 263 -13.34 -5.70 17.51
C HIS A 263 -13.37 -6.84 16.49
N ILE A 264 -12.21 -7.34 16.06
CA ILE A 264 -12.12 -8.50 15.15
C ILE A 264 -12.84 -9.71 15.75
N HIS A 265 -12.58 -10.00 17.04
CA HIS A 265 -13.19 -11.12 17.75
C HIS A 265 -14.71 -11.01 17.88
N THR A 266 -15.23 -9.84 18.24
CA THR A 266 -16.67 -9.67 18.53
C THR A 266 -17.52 -9.36 17.31
N ARG A 267 -16.95 -8.72 16.28
CA ARG A 267 -17.71 -8.21 15.13
C ARG A 267 -17.47 -8.98 13.83
N LEU A 268 -16.27 -9.53 13.62
CA LEU A 268 -15.87 -10.11 12.33
C LEU A 268 -15.76 -11.64 12.39
N LEU A 269 -15.16 -12.17 13.46
CA LEU A 269 -14.96 -13.62 13.64
C LEU A 269 -16.26 -14.44 13.64
N PRO A 270 -17.40 -14.01 14.22
CA PRO A 270 -18.62 -14.83 14.21
C PRO A 270 -19.15 -15.14 12.80
N ALA A 271 -19.13 -14.15 11.90
CA ALA A 271 -19.56 -14.35 10.51
C ALA A 271 -18.58 -15.27 9.76
N TYR A 272 -17.28 -15.07 9.95
CA TYR A 272 -16.24 -15.89 9.33
C TYR A 272 -16.28 -17.35 9.82
N THR A 273 -16.42 -17.58 11.12
CA THR A 273 -16.51 -18.93 11.69
C THR A 273 -17.77 -19.67 11.24
N ALA A 274 -18.91 -18.97 11.13
CA ALA A 274 -20.12 -19.52 10.52
C ALA A 274 -19.90 -19.92 9.05
N HIS A 275 -19.19 -19.07 8.28
CA HIS A 275 -18.80 -19.38 6.90
C HIS A 275 -17.88 -20.61 6.82
N LEU A 276 -16.89 -20.73 7.69
CA LEU A 276 -16.04 -21.93 7.77
C LEU A 276 -16.85 -23.19 8.08
N ALA A 277 -17.78 -23.12 9.04
CA ALA A 277 -18.62 -24.25 9.41
C ALA A 277 -19.52 -24.70 8.24
N ALA A 278 -20.08 -23.76 7.47
CA ALA A 278 -20.86 -24.06 6.28
C ALA A 278 -20.02 -24.74 5.18
N THR A 279 -18.78 -24.30 5.01
CA THR A 279 -17.89 -24.72 3.90
C THR A 279 -17.13 -26.01 4.21
N ALA A 280 -16.84 -26.30 5.49
CA ALA A 280 -16.10 -27.50 5.91
C ALA A 280 -16.77 -28.83 5.52
N THR A 281 -18.09 -28.83 5.29
CA THR A 281 -18.84 -30.01 4.81
C THR A 281 -18.47 -30.42 3.37
N ALA A 282 -17.78 -29.58 2.60
CA ALA A 282 -17.52 -29.78 1.17
C ALA A 282 -16.10 -30.27 0.80
N THR A 283 -15.15 -30.30 1.74
CA THR A 283 -13.73 -30.54 1.41
C THR A 283 -13.03 -31.42 2.45
N ALA A 284 -13.41 -32.71 2.49
CA ALA A 284 -12.71 -33.74 3.26
C ALA A 284 -11.92 -34.69 2.33
N THR A 285 -10.87 -34.17 1.69
CA THR A 285 -9.78 -34.99 1.13
C THR A 285 -8.48 -34.21 1.26
N ALA A 286 -7.66 -34.54 2.26
CA ALA A 286 -6.28 -34.06 2.35
C ALA A 286 -5.34 -35.27 2.42
N THR A 287 -4.78 -35.64 1.28
CA THR A 287 -3.69 -36.60 1.13
C THR A 287 -2.45 -35.88 0.60
N ALA A 288 -1.67 -35.28 1.50
CA ALA A 288 -0.22 -35.00 1.39
C ALA A 288 0.24 -34.18 2.61
N LYS A 289 1.50 -34.35 3.05
CA LYS A 289 2.13 -33.42 4.00
C LYS A 289 2.42 -32.11 3.26
N ASP A 290 1.55 -31.13 3.42
CA ASP A 290 1.74 -29.78 2.88
C ASP A 290 2.93 -29.08 3.57
N HIS A 291 3.88 -28.57 2.78
CA HIS A 291 5.07 -27.86 3.29
C HIS A 291 4.80 -26.39 3.62
N GLN A 292 3.62 -25.86 3.25
CA GLN A 292 3.23 -24.48 3.52
C GLN A 292 2.71 -24.31 4.94
N LEU A 293 2.80 -23.08 5.46
CA LEU A 293 2.36 -22.73 6.81
C LEU A 293 0.89 -23.14 7.05
N ALA A 294 0.63 -23.78 8.19
CA ALA A 294 -0.71 -24.18 8.58
C ALA A 294 -1.64 -22.97 8.78
N PRO A 295 -2.94 -23.10 8.45
CA PRO A 295 -3.93 -22.04 8.73
C PRO A 295 -3.93 -21.64 10.21
N PRO A 296 -4.31 -20.40 10.53
CA PRO A 296 -4.63 -20.03 11.91
C PRO A 296 -5.83 -20.86 12.41
N PRO A 297 -5.91 -21.16 13.72
CA PRO A 297 -7.11 -21.73 14.31
C PRO A 297 -8.37 -20.90 13.99
N PRO A 298 -9.57 -21.49 13.90
CA PRO A 298 -10.78 -20.75 13.49
C PRO A 298 -11.14 -19.55 14.38
N GLN A 299 -10.76 -19.56 15.65
CA GLN A 299 -10.99 -18.47 16.62
C GLN A 299 -9.83 -17.45 16.67
N ALA A 300 -8.79 -17.67 15.86
CA ALA A 300 -7.60 -16.84 15.80
C ALA A 300 -7.49 -16.19 14.42
N PHE A 301 -6.67 -15.15 14.33
CA PHE A 301 -6.37 -14.47 13.07
C PHE A 301 -4.86 -14.23 12.90
N LEU A 302 -4.41 -14.26 11.64
CA LEU A 302 -3.01 -14.06 11.25
C LEU A 302 -2.73 -12.60 10.87
N ILE A 303 -1.83 -11.98 11.63
CA ILE A 303 -1.27 -10.66 11.34
C ILE A 303 0.07 -10.84 10.62
N GLY A 304 0.19 -10.33 9.39
CA GLY A 304 1.34 -10.64 8.51
C GLY A 304 2.43 -9.56 8.42
N ASN A 305 2.34 -8.48 9.18
CA ASN A 305 3.32 -7.39 9.11
C ASN A 305 3.41 -6.59 10.43
N LEU A 306 3.31 -7.28 11.58
CA LEU A 306 3.25 -6.58 12.87
C LEU A 306 4.64 -6.07 13.26
N HIS A 307 4.78 -4.77 13.52
CA HIS A 307 5.99 -4.19 14.07
C HIS A 307 6.39 -4.89 15.39
N THR A 308 7.64 -5.32 15.53
CA THR A 308 8.10 -6.08 16.72
C THR A 308 7.94 -5.30 18.03
N GLY A 309 8.13 -3.98 17.99
CA GLY A 309 7.83 -3.09 19.11
C GLY A 309 6.34 -3.00 19.48
N LEU A 310 5.42 -3.12 18.51
CA LEU A 310 3.98 -3.18 18.80
C LEU A 310 3.62 -4.52 19.46
N LEU A 311 4.22 -5.63 19.02
CA LEU A 311 4.07 -6.91 19.69
C LEU A 311 4.59 -6.85 21.14
N ALA A 312 5.74 -6.20 21.37
CA ALA A 312 6.31 -6.05 22.69
C ALA A 312 5.37 -5.31 23.67
N LEU A 313 4.59 -4.32 23.20
CA LEU A 313 3.59 -3.67 24.07
C LEU A 313 2.54 -4.65 24.65
N LEU A 314 2.35 -5.81 24.03
CA LEU A 314 1.42 -6.85 24.46
C LEU A 314 2.03 -7.85 25.46
N PHE A 315 3.28 -7.67 25.90
CA PHE A 315 3.83 -8.50 26.98
C PHE A 315 3.27 -8.05 28.34
N ALA A 316 3.06 -9.02 29.23
CA ALA A 316 2.39 -8.82 30.52
C ALA A 316 3.23 -8.00 31.50
N VAL A 317 4.56 -8.21 31.53
CA VAL A 317 5.50 -7.61 32.49
C VAL A 317 6.89 -7.53 31.81
N PRO A 318 7.68 -6.45 32.01
CA PRO A 318 9.10 -6.46 31.65
C PRO A 318 9.80 -7.64 32.35
N PRO A 319 10.76 -8.33 31.72
CA PRO A 319 11.47 -9.41 32.39
C PRO A 319 12.23 -8.84 33.59
N HIS A 320 11.80 -9.17 34.82
CA HIS A 320 12.50 -8.89 36.08
C HIS A 320 12.74 -7.42 36.50
N HIS A 321 11.65 -6.68 36.79
CA HIS A 321 11.73 -5.49 37.67
C HIS A 321 12.01 -5.79 39.16
N GLN A 322 12.36 -7.04 39.52
CA GLN A 322 12.40 -7.42 40.94
C GLN A 322 13.67 -7.02 41.70
N ASN A 323 14.74 -6.48 41.10
CA ASN A 323 15.93 -6.12 41.90
C ASN A 323 16.83 -4.98 41.40
N HIS A 324 16.48 -4.23 40.35
CA HIS A 324 17.34 -3.13 39.86
C HIS A 324 16.60 -1.81 39.73
N ALA A 325 16.23 -1.21 40.87
CA ALA A 325 15.96 0.22 40.95
C ALA A 325 17.27 0.97 40.65
N GLY A 326 17.57 1.14 39.36
CA GLY A 326 18.83 1.73 38.87
C GLY A 326 19.39 1.11 37.58
N ALA A 327 18.75 0.08 36.99
CA ALA A 327 19.17 -0.42 35.68
C ALA A 327 18.92 0.64 34.60
N GLY A 328 19.94 0.94 33.78
CA GLY A 328 19.81 1.88 32.68
C GLY A 328 18.89 1.37 31.57
N LEU A 329 18.31 2.29 30.79
CA LEU A 329 17.37 2.03 29.68
C LEU A 329 17.86 1.01 28.64
N ASP A 330 19.18 0.81 28.51
CA ASP A 330 19.76 -0.21 27.62
C ASP A 330 19.57 -1.64 28.14
N VAL A 331 19.66 -1.83 29.47
CA VAL A 331 19.51 -3.15 30.11
C VAL A 331 18.08 -3.66 29.93
N GLU A 332 17.10 -2.81 30.21
CA GLU A 332 15.68 -3.14 30.05
C GLU A 332 15.39 -3.55 28.60
N ARG A 333 15.87 -2.78 27.62
CA ARG A 333 15.71 -3.13 26.20
C ARG A 333 16.34 -4.48 25.85
N GLN A 334 17.52 -4.78 26.39
CA GLN A 334 18.14 -6.08 26.16
C GLN A 334 17.31 -7.24 26.72
N GLU A 335 16.65 -7.04 27.87
CA GLU A 335 15.72 -8.02 28.45
C GLU A 335 14.49 -8.21 27.57
N TRP A 336 13.90 -7.13 27.04
CA TRP A 336 12.84 -7.19 26.04
C TRP A 336 13.25 -7.98 24.81
N GLY A 337 14.45 -7.71 24.29
CA GLY A 337 15.02 -8.45 23.17
C GLY A 337 15.14 -9.95 23.46
N LYS A 338 15.66 -10.31 24.63
CA LYS A 338 15.76 -11.71 25.07
C LYS A 338 14.39 -12.38 25.22
N ALA A 339 13.41 -11.71 25.81
CA ALA A 339 12.06 -12.23 25.97
C ALA A 339 11.36 -12.47 24.62
N TYR A 340 11.59 -11.57 23.66
CA TYR A 340 11.12 -11.72 22.29
C TYR A 340 11.74 -12.96 21.63
N THR A 341 13.07 -13.07 21.63
CA THR A 341 13.79 -14.13 20.88
C THR A 341 13.69 -15.51 21.53
N SER A 342 13.56 -15.59 22.86
CA SER A 342 13.40 -16.87 23.57
C SER A 342 12.05 -17.55 23.28
N GLY A 343 11.01 -16.77 22.94
CA GLY A 343 9.65 -17.28 22.88
C GLY A 343 8.99 -17.52 24.23
N SER A 344 9.60 -17.05 25.33
CA SER A 344 9.10 -17.23 26.70
C SER A 344 8.31 -16.03 27.22
N ALA A 345 8.02 -15.04 26.37
CA ALA A 345 7.25 -13.87 26.75
C ALA A 345 5.84 -14.26 27.20
N ALA A 346 5.47 -13.84 28.41
CA ALA A 346 4.08 -13.89 28.86
C ALA A 346 3.33 -12.71 28.24
N PHE A 347 2.16 -12.99 27.67
CA PHE A 347 1.28 -11.98 27.08
C PHE A 347 0.24 -11.50 28.09
N VAL A 348 -0.30 -10.32 27.84
CA VAL A 348 -1.31 -9.69 28.70
C VAL A 348 -2.56 -10.56 28.86
N PRO A 349 -3.29 -10.44 29.98
CA PRO A 349 -4.53 -11.18 30.17
C PRO A 349 -5.54 -10.90 29.04
N GLY A 350 -6.32 -11.92 28.67
CA GLY A 350 -7.37 -11.83 27.65
C GLY A 350 -6.89 -12.05 26.20
N ILE A 351 -5.59 -12.27 25.98
CA ILE A 351 -5.06 -12.67 24.67
C ILE A 351 -4.27 -13.96 24.76
N LYS A 352 -4.32 -14.74 23.69
CA LYS A 352 -3.49 -15.91 23.45
C LYS A 352 -2.75 -15.72 22.13
N VAL A 353 -1.42 -15.72 22.19
CA VAL A 353 -0.57 -15.70 20.99
C VAL A 353 -0.14 -17.14 20.69
N HIS A 354 -0.68 -17.72 19.62
CA HIS A 354 -0.39 -19.11 19.24
C HIS A 354 1.01 -19.29 18.67
N ARG A 355 1.46 -18.30 17.89
CA ARG A 355 2.81 -18.25 17.33
C ARG A 355 3.18 -16.84 16.91
N TYR A 356 4.48 -16.54 16.96
CA TYR A 356 5.10 -15.41 16.30
C TYR A 356 6.54 -15.76 15.88
N ASP A 357 7.14 -15.02 14.96
CA ASP A 357 8.51 -15.27 14.50
C ASP A 357 9.53 -14.80 15.53
N ARG A 358 10.23 -15.74 16.17
CA ARG A 358 11.29 -15.45 17.16
C ARG A 358 12.53 -14.81 16.53
N ALA A 359 12.83 -15.19 15.29
CA ALA A 359 13.75 -14.47 14.42
C ALA A 359 12.90 -13.58 13.51
N PRO A 360 12.85 -12.26 13.76
CA PRO A 360 11.92 -11.40 13.05
C PRO A 360 12.32 -11.21 11.58
N TYR A 361 11.49 -10.51 10.82
CA TYR A 361 11.78 -10.09 9.46
C TYR A 361 12.31 -8.66 9.47
N VAL A 362 13.34 -8.41 8.67
CA VAL A 362 13.84 -7.07 8.39
C VAL A 362 12.99 -6.46 7.28
N LYS A 363 12.36 -5.32 7.56
CA LYS A 363 11.59 -4.55 6.58
C LYS A 363 12.53 -3.61 5.83
N TYR A 364 12.60 -3.80 4.52
CA TYR A 364 13.30 -2.88 3.61
C TYR A 364 12.28 -1.99 2.90
N LEU A 365 12.62 -0.73 2.71
CA LEU A 365 11.83 0.30 2.05
C LEU A 365 12.56 0.77 0.79
N PHE A 366 11.82 1.00 -0.29
CA PHE A 366 12.34 1.44 -1.58
C PHE A 366 11.67 2.74 -2.01
N GLY A 367 12.48 3.76 -2.27
CA GLY A 367 12.03 5.04 -2.80
C GLY A 367 11.91 5.05 -4.32
N ARG A 368 11.57 6.22 -4.85
CA ARG A 368 11.40 6.47 -6.29
C ARG A 368 12.63 6.16 -7.11
N GLU A 369 13.80 6.43 -6.58
CA GLU A 369 15.09 6.17 -7.22
C GLU A 369 15.25 4.70 -7.62
N VAL A 370 14.62 3.79 -6.87
CA VAL A 370 14.60 2.36 -7.18
C VAL A 370 13.39 1.99 -8.02
N VAL A 371 12.20 2.40 -7.61
CA VAL A 371 10.92 1.93 -8.18
C VAL A 371 10.64 2.53 -9.56
N CYS A 372 10.96 3.81 -9.74
CA CYS A 372 10.73 4.55 -10.98
C CYS A 372 11.95 4.53 -11.90
N SER A 373 13.00 3.78 -11.55
CA SER A 373 14.13 3.58 -12.45
C SER A 373 13.65 2.95 -13.77
N GLY A 374 14.23 3.40 -14.89
CA GLY A 374 13.81 2.98 -16.24
C GLY A 374 13.79 1.46 -16.41
N ALA A 375 13.01 0.97 -17.37
CA ALA A 375 12.82 -0.46 -17.62
C ALA A 375 14.17 -1.19 -17.65
N ALA A 376 14.34 -2.17 -16.75
CA ALA A 376 15.57 -2.94 -16.70
C ALA A 376 15.66 -3.80 -17.96
N ALA A 377 16.70 -3.63 -18.76
CA ALA A 377 16.98 -4.57 -19.84
C ALA A 377 17.15 -5.98 -19.24
N ALA A 378 16.52 -6.97 -19.89
CA ALA A 378 16.76 -8.36 -19.54
C ALA A 378 18.25 -8.66 -19.72
N PRO A 379 18.89 -9.37 -18.78
CA PRO A 379 20.29 -9.74 -18.93
C PRO A 379 20.46 -10.65 -20.15
N ALA A 380 21.66 -10.67 -20.74
CA ALA A 380 21.96 -11.50 -21.91
C ALA A 380 21.57 -12.96 -21.65
N GLY A 381 20.82 -13.56 -22.59
CA GLY A 381 20.31 -14.93 -22.45
C GLY A 381 18.98 -15.05 -21.69
N PHE A 382 18.34 -13.93 -21.33
CA PHE A 382 17.07 -13.91 -20.59
C PHE A 382 16.07 -12.90 -21.16
N ARG A 383 14.81 -13.03 -20.75
CA ARG A 383 13.68 -12.19 -21.21
C ARG A 383 12.58 -12.09 -20.16
N PHE A 384 11.79 -11.02 -20.21
CA PHE A 384 10.70 -10.76 -19.24
C PHE A 384 9.30 -11.23 -19.69
N HIS A 385 9.25 -12.07 -20.73
CA HIS A 385 8.02 -12.58 -21.32
C HIS A 385 8.20 -14.00 -21.85
N THR A 386 7.12 -14.78 -21.96
CA THR A 386 7.13 -16.12 -22.58
C THR A 386 7.44 -16.04 -24.07
N ARG A 387 7.68 -17.19 -24.72
CA ARG A 387 7.96 -17.30 -26.17
C ARG A 387 6.88 -16.60 -26.99
N GLU A 388 5.63 -16.74 -26.55
CA GLU A 388 4.45 -16.09 -27.14
C GLU A 388 4.29 -14.60 -26.79
N GLY A 389 5.21 -14.01 -26.04
CA GLY A 389 5.16 -12.60 -25.65
C GLY A 389 4.33 -12.29 -24.41
N ARG A 390 3.85 -13.31 -23.67
CA ARG A 390 3.05 -13.10 -22.45
C ARG A 390 3.94 -12.64 -21.29
N ARG A 391 3.52 -11.57 -20.60
CA ARG A 391 4.30 -10.96 -19.50
C ARG A 391 3.97 -11.59 -18.15
N GLY A 392 4.97 -11.69 -17.29
CA GLY A 392 4.77 -12.15 -15.90
C GLY A 392 4.60 -13.67 -15.76
N VAL A 393 4.26 -14.11 -14.57
CA VAL A 393 3.95 -15.52 -14.27
C VAL A 393 2.57 -15.86 -14.86
N GLN A 394 2.44 -17.00 -15.52
CA GLN A 394 1.19 -17.46 -16.12
C GLN A 394 0.46 -18.43 -15.19
N PRO A 395 -0.87 -18.63 -15.34
CA PRO A 395 -1.64 -19.55 -14.49
C PRO A 395 -1.07 -20.97 -14.44
N GLU A 396 -0.56 -21.48 -15.56
CA GLU A 396 0.12 -22.78 -15.63
C GLU A 396 1.35 -22.88 -14.71
N HIS A 397 1.99 -21.75 -14.36
CA HIS A 397 3.18 -21.70 -13.50
C HIS A 397 2.85 -21.60 -11.99
N PHE A 398 1.58 -21.44 -11.58
CA PHE A 398 1.25 -21.21 -10.16
C PHE A 398 1.60 -22.40 -9.25
N ALA A 399 1.49 -23.63 -9.75
CA ALA A 399 1.94 -24.82 -9.02
C ALA A 399 3.45 -24.76 -8.72
N LEU A 400 4.26 -24.34 -9.71
CA LEU A 400 5.69 -24.13 -9.52
C LEU A 400 5.96 -23.07 -8.45
N VAL A 401 5.31 -21.90 -8.55
CA VAL A 401 5.47 -20.82 -7.56
C VAL A 401 5.16 -21.31 -6.14
N ARG A 402 4.03 -21.98 -5.93
CA ARG A 402 3.64 -22.52 -4.60
C ARG A 402 4.62 -23.56 -4.06
N SER A 403 5.19 -24.39 -4.94
CA SER A 403 6.19 -25.39 -4.54
C SER A 403 7.50 -24.78 -4.02
N ARG A 404 7.79 -23.50 -4.33
CA ARG A 404 9.04 -22.81 -3.97
C ARG A 404 8.93 -21.90 -2.76
N THR A 405 7.76 -21.81 -2.14
CA THR A 405 7.52 -20.97 -0.98
C THR A 405 6.77 -21.72 0.12
N VAL A 406 7.17 -21.49 1.37
CA VAL A 406 6.41 -21.93 2.55
C VAL A 406 5.24 -21.00 2.88
N ILE A 407 5.25 -19.79 2.30
CA ILE A 407 4.19 -18.80 2.46
C ILE A 407 3.05 -19.17 1.51
N PRO A 408 1.87 -19.54 2.03
CA PRO A 408 0.74 -19.91 1.21
C PRO A 408 0.24 -18.72 0.38
N ARG A 409 -0.09 -19.00 -0.88
CA ARG A 409 -0.79 -18.09 -1.81
C ARG A 409 -1.75 -18.93 -2.64
N SER A 410 -3.00 -18.50 -2.73
CA SER A 410 -3.99 -19.13 -3.59
C SER A 410 -3.72 -18.78 -5.06
N ASP A 411 -4.22 -19.62 -5.98
CA ASP A 411 -4.12 -19.35 -7.43
C ASP A 411 -4.89 -18.07 -7.80
N ALA A 412 -6.02 -17.81 -7.12
CA ALA A 412 -6.78 -16.57 -7.26
C ALA A 412 -5.95 -15.35 -6.84
N THR A 413 -5.23 -15.43 -5.72
CA THR A 413 -4.33 -14.36 -5.29
C THR A 413 -3.24 -14.14 -6.33
N LEU A 414 -2.50 -15.19 -6.73
CA LEU A 414 -1.40 -15.08 -7.69
C LEU A 414 -1.84 -14.48 -9.04
N ALA A 415 -3.07 -14.76 -9.48
CA ALA A 415 -3.64 -14.18 -10.69
C ALA A 415 -3.91 -12.67 -10.59
N MET A 416 -4.20 -12.17 -9.38
CA MET A 416 -4.50 -10.75 -9.15
C MET A 416 -3.25 -9.92 -8.86
N LEU A 417 -2.16 -10.53 -8.36
CA LEU A 417 -0.97 -9.78 -7.98
C LEU A 417 -0.18 -9.34 -9.22
N PRO A 418 0.13 -8.04 -9.37
CA PRO A 418 1.07 -7.60 -10.39
C PRO A 418 2.45 -8.17 -10.09
N GLY A 419 3.15 -8.58 -11.14
CA GLY A 419 4.43 -9.24 -10.99
C GLY A 419 5.25 -9.25 -12.26
N ALA A 420 6.47 -9.76 -12.11
CA ALA A 420 7.40 -9.97 -13.20
C ALA A 420 7.96 -11.39 -13.13
N ALA A 421 8.28 -11.93 -14.30
CA ALA A 421 8.92 -13.22 -14.45
C ALA A 421 10.03 -13.12 -15.49
N VAL A 422 11.06 -13.94 -15.33
CA VAL A 422 12.19 -14.06 -16.24
C VAL A 422 12.19 -15.46 -16.82
N TYR A 423 12.36 -15.55 -18.13
CA TYR A 423 12.45 -16.78 -18.91
C TYR A 423 13.82 -16.85 -19.60
N VAL A 424 14.24 -18.05 -20.00
CA VAL A 424 15.50 -18.27 -20.71
C VAL A 424 15.33 -17.96 -22.20
N GLN A 425 16.32 -17.31 -22.80
CA GLN A 425 16.42 -17.12 -24.25
C GLN A 425 17.16 -18.32 -24.84
N GLN A 426 16.61 -18.93 -25.89
CA GLN A 426 16.91 -20.30 -26.35
C GLN A 426 18.29 -20.50 -27.04
N GLN A 427 19.38 -19.93 -26.51
CA GLN A 427 20.76 -20.14 -26.99
C GLN A 427 21.72 -20.78 -25.94
N GLN A 428 21.23 -21.17 -24.76
CA GLN A 428 21.98 -21.93 -23.77
C GLN A 428 21.25 -23.22 -23.36
N GLN A 429 20.98 -24.12 -24.31
CA GLN A 429 20.82 -25.53 -23.96
C GLN A 429 22.21 -26.13 -23.79
N HIS A 430 22.65 -26.30 -22.54
CA HIS A 430 23.66 -27.31 -22.25
C HIS A 430 23.08 -28.67 -22.65
N ALA A 431 23.74 -29.35 -23.58
CA ALA A 431 23.43 -30.72 -23.97
C ALA A 431 23.57 -31.62 -22.73
N GLY A 432 22.45 -31.94 -22.07
CA GLY A 432 22.53 -32.66 -20.81
C GLY A 432 21.23 -32.91 -20.07
N THR A 433 20.07 -32.94 -20.72
CA THR A 433 18.90 -33.62 -20.14
C THR A 433 17.99 -34.15 -21.22
N VAL A 434 17.86 -35.48 -21.21
CA VAL A 434 17.06 -36.30 -22.10
C VAL A 434 15.61 -36.27 -21.60
N GLY A 435 14.66 -36.01 -22.49
CA GLY A 435 13.24 -36.01 -22.17
C GLY A 435 12.42 -35.29 -23.23
N ALA A 436 12.47 -35.77 -24.48
CA ALA A 436 11.49 -35.41 -25.48
C ALA A 436 10.16 -36.09 -25.10
N GLY A 437 9.23 -35.33 -24.49
CA GLY A 437 7.92 -35.86 -24.09
C GLY A 437 7.18 -34.96 -23.11
N GLU A 438 6.59 -33.89 -23.63
CA GLU A 438 5.41 -33.12 -23.20
C GLU A 438 5.57 -31.72 -23.82
N GLU A 439 4.50 -31.19 -24.43
CA GLU A 439 4.52 -29.97 -25.26
C GLU A 439 5.23 -28.80 -24.57
N ASP A 440 6.45 -28.48 -25.01
CA ASP A 440 7.18 -27.19 -24.98
C ASP A 440 6.82 -26.18 -23.86
N ALA A 441 6.58 -26.66 -22.63
CA ALA A 441 6.18 -25.83 -21.50
C ALA A 441 7.37 -24.99 -21.03
N GLU A 442 7.25 -23.68 -21.18
CA GLU A 442 8.31 -22.75 -20.82
C GLU A 442 8.14 -22.24 -19.39
N ASP A 443 8.89 -22.82 -18.45
CA ASP A 443 8.87 -22.37 -17.07
C ASP A 443 9.69 -21.08 -16.83
N PRO A 444 9.22 -20.18 -15.95
CA PRO A 444 10.01 -19.04 -15.50
C PRO A 444 11.14 -19.49 -14.58
N VAL A 445 12.32 -18.88 -14.73
CA VAL A 445 13.51 -19.16 -13.91
C VAL A 445 13.72 -18.17 -12.76
N ALA A 446 13.00 -17.04 -12.80
CA ALA A 446 12.91 -16.10 -11.69
C ALA A 446 11.58 -15.35 -11.73
N TRP A 447 11.05 -14.96 -10.58
CA TRP A 447 9.80 -14.19 -10.48
C TRP A 447 9.74 -13.37 -9.20
N ALA A 448 8.87 -12.37 -9.19
CA ALA A 448 8.45 -11.62 -8.02
C ALA A 448 7.06 -11.00 -8.24
N PHE A 449 6.36 -10.74 -7.14
CA PHE A 449 5.03 -10.13 -7.13
C PHE A 449 5.01 -8.92 -6.19
N LEU A 450 4.05 -8.02 -6.38
CA LEU A 450 3.62 -7.11 -5.31
C LEU A 450 2.36 -7.65 -4.65
N GLY A 451 2.38 -7.79 -3.33
CA GLY A 451 1.24 -8.15 -2.51
C GLY A 451 0.18 -7.04 -2.47
N PRO A 452 -1.02 -7.34 -1.93
CA PRO A 452 -2.13 -6.37 -1.86
C PRO A 452 -1.80 -5.11 -1.05
N ASP A 453 -0.85 -5.21 -0.11
CA ASP A 453 -0.34 -4.12 0.71
C ASP A 453 0.79 -3.32 0.03
N GLY A 454 1.09 -3.59 -1.25
CA GLY A 454 2.20 -2.99 -1.98
C GLY A 454 3.56 -3.61 -1.66
N SER A 455 3.62 -4.71 -0.90
CA SER A 455 4.89 -5.36 -0.55
C SER A 455 5.48 -6.17 -1.69
N LEU A 456 6.78 -6.08 -1.94
CA LEU A 456 7.47 -7.07 -2.78
C LEU A 456 7.46 -8.43 -2.07
N ALA A 457 6.89 -9.44 -2.75
CA ALA A 457 6.66 -10.76 -2.19
C ALA A 457 7.02 -11.87 -3.19
N THR A 458 7.22 -13.08 -2.65
CA THR A 458 7.44 -14.31 -3.43
C THR A 458 8.60 -14.17 -4.44
N LEU A 459 9.63 -13.39 -4.10
CA LEU A 459 10.84 -13.27 -4.91
C LEU A 459 11.59 -14.60 -4.93
N HIS A 460 11.82 -15.14 -6.12
CA HIS A 460 12.55 -16.39 -6.29
C HIS A 460 13.45 -16.36 -7.52
N VAL A 461 14.56 -17.11 -7.44
CA VAL A 461 15.41 -17.47 -8.58
C VAL A 461 15.75 -18.95 -8.44
N GLU A 462 15.45 -19.71 -9.48
CA GLU A 462 15.77 -21.13 -9.59
C GLU A 462 17.27 -21.35 -9.39
N ALA A 463 17.63 -22.43 -8.68
CA ALA A 463 18.98 -22.63 -8.17
C ALA A 463 20.06 -22.60 -9.27
N ALA A 464 19.77 -23.19 -10.43
CA ALA A 464 20.66 -23.24 -11.59
C ALA A 464 20.96 -21.86 -12.21
N TYR A 465 20.10 -20.85 -11.96
CA TYR A 465 20.19 -19.52 -12.57
C TYR A 465 20.61 -18.44 -11.57
N ARG A 466 20.93 -18.81 -10.32
CA ARG A 466 21.47 -17.86 -9.32
C ARG A 466 22.84 -17.33 -9.75
N GLY A 467 23.25 -16.20 -9.16
CA GLY A 467 24.52 -15.54 -9.51
C GLY A 467 24.47 -14.62 -10.74
N HIS A 468 23.46 -14.74 -11.60
CA HIS A 468 23.28 -13.92 -12.80
C HIS A 468 22.62 -12.55 -12.54
N GLY A 469 22.41 -12.19 -11.27
CA GLY A 469 21.76 -10.93 -10.89
C GLY A 469 20.26 -10.85 -11.19
N LEU A 470 19.60 -11.98 -11.50
CA LEU A 470 18.18 -12.02 -11.88
C LEU A 470 17.25 -11.51 -10.78
N ALA A 471 17.53 -11.84 -9.52
CA ALA A 471 16.69 -11.47 -8.37
C ALA A 471 16.44 -9.96 -8.31
N GLY A 472 17.51 -9.16 -8.42
CA GLY A 472 17.39 -7.70 -8.39
C GLY A 472 16.61 -7.14 -9.58
N ARG A 473 16.81 -7.73 -10.77
CA ARG A 473 16.14 -7.26 -11.99
C ARG A 473 14.65 -7.56 -11.99
N VAL A 474 14.28 -8.79 -11.61
CA VAL A 474 12.86 -9.17 -11.54
C VAL A 474 12.13 -8.46 -10.40
N ALA A 475 12.80 -8.22 -9.27
CA ALA A 475 12.26 -7.40 -8.18
C ALA A 475 11.96 -5.97 -8.65
N ARG A 476 12.93 -5.31 -9.30
CA ARG A 476 12.75 -3.96 -9.86
C ARG A 476 11.62 -3.91 -10.88
N GLU A 477 11.56 -4.89 -11.77
CA GLU A 477 10.51 -4.94 -12.79
C GLU A 477 9.12 -5.18 -12.17
N ALA A 478 9.00 -6.02 -11.14
CA ALA A 478 7.75 -6.20 -10.40
C ALA A 478 7.32 -4.91 -9.68
N MET A 479 8.25 -4.23 -9.01
CA MET A 479 8.00 -2.95 -8.34
C MET A 479 7.50 -1.90 -9.33
N ARG A 480 8.21 -1.73 -10.47
CA ARG A 480 7.85 -0.77 -11.50
C ARG A 480 6.48 -1.07 -12.12
N ARG A 481 6.20 -2.33 -12.45
CA ARG A 481 4.90 -2.74 -13.03
C ARG A 481 3.75 -2.48 -12.08
N GLY A 482 3.86 -2.93 -10.83
CA GLY A 482 2.75 -2.77 -9.88
C GLY A 482 2.58 -1.33 -9.39
N MET A 483 3.67 -0.61 -9.16
CA MET A 483 3.61 0.72 -8.58
C MET A 483 3.44 1.84 -9.62
N VAL A 484 4.07 1.71 -10.80
CA VAL A 484 4.09 2.77 -11.83
C VAL A 484 3.16 2.46 -13.00
N GLU A 485 3.19 1.25 -13.56
CA GLU A 485 2.33 0.91 -14.72
C GLU A 485 0.87 0.65 -14.34
N ASP A 486 0.63 -0.18 -13.32
CA ASP A 486 -0.73 -0.46 -12.82
C ASP A 486 -1.28 0.76 -12.06
N GLY A 487 -0.40 1.52 -11.39
CA GLY A 487 -0.77 2.75 -10.66
C GLY A 487 -1.78 2.53 -9.54
N ARG A 488 -1.93 1.27 -9.09
CA ARG A 488 -2.94 0.84 -8.12
C ARG A 488 -2.69 1.41 -6.72
N TRP A 489 -1.43 1.47 -6.31
CA TRP A 489 -1.02 1.93 -4.97
C TRP A 489 -0.36 3.30 -4.97
N TRP A 490 0.17 3.75 -6.10
CA TRP A 490 0.84 5.04 -6.20
C TRP A 490 0.42 5.80 -7.44
N THR A 491 0.28 7.09 -7.23
CA THR A 491 -0.42 7.99 -8.11
C THR A 491 0.45 9.18 -8.54
N GLY A 492 1.64 9.31 -7.96
CA GLY A 492 2.56 10.44 -8.16
C GLY A 492 2.08 11.77 -7.56
N GLU A 493 0.89 11.82 -6.95
CA GLU A 493 0.18 13.08 -6.60
C GLU A 493 0.59 13.73 -5.27
N ASP A 494 1.10 12.94 -4.33
CA ASP A 494 1.45 13.37 -2.96
C ASP A 494 2.94 13.09 -2.69
N ASP A 495 3.75 13.13 -3.74
CA ASP A 495 5.12 12.62 -3.69
C ASP A 495 6.13 13.68 -3.24
N THR A 496 6.87 13.32 -2.20
CA THR A 496 8.05 14.05 -1.73
C THR A 496 9.31 13.24 -2.08
N GLU A 497 10.48 13.89 -2.18
CA GLU A 497 11.76 13.20 -2.41
C GLU A 497 12.06 12.09 -1.36
N THR A 498 11.39 12.10 -0.21
CA THR A 498 11.55 11.13 0.87
C THR A 498 10.52 10.00 0.86
N SER A 499 9.58 10.00 -0.08
CA SER A 499 8.49 9.02 -0.14
C SER A 499 9.00 7.61 -0.45
N MET A 500 8.68 6.68 0.45
CA MET A 500 8.94 5.25 0.27
C MET A 500 7.72 4.61 -0.37
N LEU A 501 7.91 3.95 -1.52
CA LEU A 501 6.81 3.46 -2.34
C LEU A 501 6.54 1.97 -2.13
N VAL A 502 7.60 1.16 -2.03
CA VAL A 502 7.49 -0.29 -1.87
C VAL A 502 8.22 -0.72 -0.60
N HIS A 503 7.68 -1.69 0.11
CA HIS A 503 8.39 -2.39 1.17
C HIS A 503 8.55 -3.89 0.88
N THR A 504 9.45 -4.55 1.59
CA THR A 504 9.55 -6.02 1.60
C THR A 504 10.01 -6.50 2.98
N ASN A 505 9.52 -7.67 3.37
CA ASN A 505 9.91 -8.30 4.62
C ASN A 505 10.84 -9.48 4.32
N VAL A 506 12.07 -9.42 4.81
CA VAL A 506 13.07 -10.48 4.59
C VAL A 506 13.43 -11.11 5.92
N ALA A 507 13.30 -12.44 6.03
CA ALA A 507 13.66 -13.16 7.25
C ALA A 507 15.11 -12.81 7.66
N MET A 508 15.34 -12.53 8.95
CA MET A 508 16.64 -12.01 9.42
C MET A 508 17.82 -12.88 9.03
N GLY A 509 17.67 -14.21 9.14
CA GLY A 509 18.68 -15.19 8.75
C GLY A 509 18.87 -15.36 7.24
N ASN A 510 18.00 -14.78 6.39
CA ASN A 510 18.10 -14.85 4.94
C ASN A 510 19.06 -13.80 4.38
N GLY A 511 20.34 -13.98 4.67
CA GLY A 511 21.40 -13.05 4.25
C GLY A 511 21.53 -12.88 2.73
N ALA A 512 21.12 -13.88 1.93
CA ALA A 512 21.13 -13.77 0.48
C ALA A 512 20.11 -12.75 -0.02
N SER A 513 18.87 -12.82 0.47
CA SER A 513 17.80 -11.90 0.07
C SER A 513 18.03 -10.49 0.64
N ARG A 514 18.55 -10.39 1.87
CA ARG A 514 18.98 -9.11 2.47
C ARG A 514 19.97 -8.35 1.58
N ARG A 515 21.04 -9.03 1.13
CA ARG A 515 22.02 -8.45 0.20
C ARG A 515 21.41 -8.03 -1.13
N VAL A 516 20.40 -8.76 -1.63
CA VAL A 516 19.66 -8.35 -2.84
C VAL A 516 18.91 -7.04 -2.59
N MET A 517 18.21 -6.90 -1.46
CA MET A 517 17.48 -5.66 -1.13
C MET A 517 18.42 -4.47 -0.95
N GLU A 518 19.52 -4.67 -0.21
CA GLU A 518 20.53 -3.64 0.02
C GLU A 518 21.16 -3.18 -1.30
N LYS A 519 21.54 -4.13 -2.18
CA LYS A 519 22.12 -3.81 -3.50
C LYS A 519 21.13 -3.10 -4.42
N LEU A 520 19.82 -3.33 -4.25
CA LEU A 520 18.80 -2.63 -5.00
C LEU A 520 18.62 -1.17 -4.58
N GLY A 521 19.18 -0.76 -3.43
CA GLY A 521 18.95 0.54 -2.81
C GLY A 521 17.91 0.51 -1.69
N GLY A 522 17.52 -0.68 -1.23
CA GLY A 522 16.57 -0.84 -0.12
C GLY A 522 17.13 -0.32 1.19
N ARG A 523 16.39 0.58 1.83
CA ARG A 523 16.72 1.14 3.14
C ARG A 523 16.10 0.29 4.22
N VAL A 524 16.88 -0.09 5.25
CA VAL A 524 16.32 -0.78 6.41
C VAL A 524 15.40 0.19 7.14
N GLY A 525 14.14 -0.21 7.31
CA GLY A 525 13.16 0.50 8.14
C GLY A 525 13.22 -0.01 9.57
N TRP A 526 12.55 -1.14 9.81
CA TRP A 526 12.40 -1.73 11.14
C TRP A 526 12.22 -3.25 11.04
N THR A 527 12.01 -3.92 12.16
CA THR A 527 11.67 -5.34 12.20
C THR A 527 10.19 -5.59 12.41
N VAL A 528 9.69 -6.65 11.76
CA VAL A 528 8.29 -7.08 11.80
C VAL A 528 8.19 -8.58 12.03
N THR A 529 7.02 -9.06 12.41
CA THR A 529 6.76 -10.45 12.76
C THR A 529 5.37 -10.88 12.37
N TRP A 530 5.22 -12.13 11.96
CA TRP A 530 3.93 -12.72 11.65
C TRP A 530 3.38 -13.35 12.91
N THR A 531 2.22 -12.88 13.35
CA THR A 531 1.66 -13.25 14.67
C THR A 531 0.27 -13.81 14.50
N VAL A 532 0.00 -14.96 15.14
CA VAL A 532 -1.35 -15.52 15.23
C VAL A 532 -1.92 -15.23 16.62
N VAL A 533 -2.99 -14.44 16.67
CA VAL A 533 -3.61 -13.95 17.90
C VAL A 533 -5.03 -14.49 18.02
N GLU A 534 -5.41 -14.87 19.24
CA GLU A 534 -6.76 -15.24 19.65
C GLU A 534 -7.14 -14.40 20.88
N MET A 535 -8.35 -13.86 20.90
CA MET A 535 -8.94 -13.23 22.09
C MET A 535 -9.63 -14.31 22.94
N LEU A 536 -9.49 -14.23 24.27
CA LEU A 536 -10.01 -15.22 25.22
C LEU A 536 -11.27 -14.78 25.95
#